data_AF-A0A8S7UC59-F1
#
_entry.id   AF-A0A8S7UC59-F1
#
_cell.length_a   1.000
_cell.length_b   1.000
_cell.length_c   1.000
_cell.angle_alpha   90.00
_cell.angle_beta   90.00
_cell.angle_gamma   90.00
#
_symmetry.space_group_name_H-M   'P 1'
#
loop_
_entity.id
_entity.type
_entity.pdbx_description
1 polymer ?
#
loop_
_entity_poly.entity_id
_entity_poly.type
_entity_poly.pdbx_seq_one_letter_code
_entity_poly.pdbx_strand_id
1 'polypeptide(L)'
;MSHIQRETSCSRPRLNSNMDADLYGYKWARDNVGQSGATIYRLYGKPDAPELFLKHGKGSVANDVTDEMVRLNWLTEFMPLPTIKHFIRTPDDAWLLTTAIPGKTAFQVLEEYPDSGENIVDALAVFLRRLHSIPVCNCPFNSDR
;
A
#
# COMPACT_ATOMS: atom_id res chain seq x y z
N MET A 1 15.68 -9.05 18.35
CA MET A 1 15.36 -9.07 16.92
C MET A 1 16.17 -8.00 16.23
N SER A 2 16.81 -8.30 15.10
CA SER A 2 17.52 -7.28 14.31
C SER A 2 16.50 -6.27 13.81
N HIS A 3 16.58 -5.01 14.27
CA HIS A 3 15.78 -3.92 13.72
C HIS A 3 16.31 -3.64 12.30
N ILE A 4 15.79 -4.37 11.31
CA ILE A 4 15.99 -4.02 9.90
C ILE A 4 15.52 -2.58 9.75
N GLN A 5 16.41 -1.73 9.25
CA GLN A 5 16.08 -0.34 8.98
C GLN A 5 14.97 -0.28 7.92
N ARG A 6 13.73 -0.13 8.40
CA ARG A 6 12.49 -0.18 7.60
C ARG A 6 12.50 0.84 6.48
N GLU A 7 13.00 2.03 6.76
CA GLU A 7 13.02 3.13 5.81
C GLU A 7 14.36 3.84 5.73
N THR A 8 14.67 4.35 4.53
CA THR A 8 15.84 5.18 4.28
C THR A 8 15.43 6.42 3.52
N SER A 9 15.72 7.60 4.06
CA SER A 9 15.51 8.87 3.33
C SER A 9 16.19 8.81 1.96
N CYS A 10 15.50 9.24 0.92
CA CYS A 10 16.03 9.21 -0.44
C CYS A 10 15.65 10.46 -1.22
N SER A 11 16.36 10.70 -2.33
CA SER A 11 15.93 11.70 -3.31
C SER A 11 14.72 11.17 -4.09
N ARG A 12 13.93 12.09 -4.64
CA ARG A 12 12.85 11.77 -5.57
C ARG A 12 13.39 10.96 -6.77
N PRO A 13 12.81 9.80 -7.10
CA PRO A 13 13.20 9.05 -8.28
C PRO A 13 12.81 9.80 -9.56
N ARG A 14 13.46 9.49 -10.69
CA ARG A 14 12.98 9.99 -11.99
C ARG A 14 11.64 9.34 -12.30
N LEU A 15 10.63 10.18 -12.48
CA LEU A 15 9.29 9.77 -12.89
C LEU A 15 9.14 10.21 -14.34
N ASN A 16 8.79 9.28 -15.24
CA ASN A 16 8.58 9.59 -16.65
C ASN A 16 7.16 10.10 -16.93
N SER A 17 6.50 10.69 -15.92
CA SER A 17 5.04 10.79 -15.86
C SER A 17 4.54 12.13 -15.35
N ASN A 18 3.34 12.52 -15.80
CA ASN A 18 2.62 13.71 -15.36
C ASN A 18 2.14 13.69 -13.89
N MET A 19 2.47 12.67 -13.08
CA MET A 19 2.26 12.68 -11.62
C MET A 19 3.05 13.80 -10.91
N ASP A 20 3.93 14.50 -11.61
CA ASP A 20 4.90 15.39 -10.99
C ASP A 20 4.32 16.52 -10.14
N ALA A 21 3.12 17.01 -10.49
CA ALA A 21 2.41 18.06 -9.76
C ALA A 21 1.92 17.56 -8.38
N ASP A 22 1.33 16.37 -8.33
CA ASP A 22 0.78 15.80 -7.09
C ASP A 22 1.88 15.55 -6.05
N LEU A 23 3.08 15.22 -6.53
CA LEU A 23 4.22 14.79 -5.73
C LEU A 23 5.14 15.94 -5.29
N TYR A 24 4.91 17.16 -5.80
CA TYR A 24 5.70 18.32 -5.42
C TYR A 24 5.54 18.65 -3.92
N GLY A 25 6.66 18.96 -3.26
CA GLY A 25 6.69 19.36 -1.85
C GLY A 25 6.77 18.22 -0.83
N TYR A 26 6.71 16.95 -1.25
CA TYR A 26 6.92 15.82 -0.35
C TYR A 26 8.41 15.52 -0.11
N LYS A 27 8.72 15.11 1.12
CA LYS A 27 9.93 14.37 1.47
C LYS A 27 9.74 12.90 1.09
N TRP A 28 10.84 12.23 0.77
CA TRP A 28 10.84 10.87 0.25
C TRP A 28 11.65 9.95 1.16
N ALA A 29 11.08 8.79 1.47
CA ALA A 29 11.78 7.68 2.09
C ALA A 29 11.52 6.41 1.28
N ARG A 30 12.54 5.59 1.08
CA ARG A 30 12.42 4.25 0.50
C ARG A 30 12.07 3.27 1.61
N ASP A 31 10.99 2.53 1.42
CA ASP A 31 10.62 1.41 2.28
C ASP A 31 11.33 0.14 1.78
N ASN A 32 12.07 -0.50 2.69
CA ASN A 32 12.91 -1.67 2.41
C ASN A 32 12.29 -3.00 2.89
N VAL A 33 11.07 -3.01 3.45
CA VAL A 33 10.45 -4.25 3.95
C VAL A 33 9.55 -4.96 2.93
N GLY A 34 9.25 -4.32 1.80
CA GLY A 34 8.42 -4.90 0.73
C GLY A 34 9.07 -6.16 0.11
N GLN A 35 8.33 -7.27 0.09
CA GLN A 35 8.76 -8.54 -0.52
C GLN A 35 8.22 -8.76 -1.94
N SER A 36 7.41 -7.83 -2.47
CA SER A 36 6.75 -7.97 -3.78
C SER A 36 7.67 -7.65 -4.98
N GLY A 37 8.96 -7.37 -4.75
CA GLY A 37 9.88 -6.92 -5.80
C GLY A 37 9.65 -5.48 -6.29
N ALA A 38 8.52 -4.85 -5.94
CA ALA A 38 8.26 -3.45 -6.24
C ALA A 38 9.13 -2.55 -5.37
N THR A 39 9.60 -1.45 -5.94
CA THR A 39 10.20 -0.38 -5.13
C THR A 39 9.09 0.46 -4.52
N ILE A 40 9.15 0.65 -3.20
CA ILE A 40 8.13 1.37 -2.44
C ILE A 40 8.74 2.65 -1.88
N TYR A 41 8.02 3.76 -2.07
CA TYR A 41 8.38 5.06 -1.52
C TYR A 41 7.26 5.57 -0.62
N ARG A 42 7.62 6.05 0.57
CA ARG A 42 6.76 6.87 1.43
C ARG A 42 7.02 8.34 1.14
N LEU A 43 5.94 9.08 0.92
CA LEU A 43 5.95 10.51 0.65
C LEU A 43 5.25 11.24 1.79
N TYR A 44 5.99 12.11 2.48
CA TYR A 44 5.54 12.71 3.73
C TYR A 44 6.02 14.16 3.92
N GLY A 45 5.50 14.83 4.94
CA GLY A 45 6.01 16.15 5.36
C GLY A 45 5.67 17.31 4.42
N LYS A 46 4.67 17.14 3.54
CA LYS A 46 4.07 18.23 2.77
C LYS A 46 2.98 18.91 3.63
N PRO A 47 3.01 20.25 3.82
CA PRO A 47 1.97 20.95 4.57
C PRO A 47 0.57 20.73 3.96
N ASP A 48 -0.43 20.57 4.83
CA ASP A 48 -1.85 20.41 4.47
C ASP A 48 -2.16 19.28 3.47
N ALA A 49 -1.27 18.27 3.40
CA ALA A 49 -1.41 17.15 2.50
C ALA A 49 -1.24 15.81 3.25
N PRO A 50 -2.01 14.77 2.87
CA PRO A 50 -1.90 13.46 3.50
C PRO A 50 -0.57 12.80 3.14
N GLU A 51 -0.13 11.86 3.97
CA GLU A 51 0.96 10.97 3.60
C GLU A 51 0.54 10.04 2.45
N LEU A 52 1.46 9.74 1.54
CA LEU A 52 1.22 8.90 0.36
C LEU A 52 2.25 7.77 0.29
N PHE A 53 1.87 6.69 -0.40
CA PHE A 53 2.77 5.64 -0.84
C PHE A 53 2.78 5.54 -2.36
N LEU A 54 3.98 5.52 -2.94
CA LEU A 54 4.20 5.25 -4.36
C LEU A 54 4.86 3.88 -4.51
N LYS A 55 4.19 2.97 -5.20
CA LYS A 55 4.74 1.68 -5.63
C LYS A 55 5.19 1.76 -7.09
N HIS A 56 6.38 1.27 -7.36
CA HIS A 56 6.95 1.16 -8.70
C HIS A 56 7.35 -0.28 -9.01
N GLY A 57 6.69 -0.88 -9.99
CA GLY A 57 7.04 -2.19 -10.52
C GLY A 57 7.67 -2.08 -11.91
N LYS A 58 8.65 -2.94 -12.21
CA LYS A 58 9.27 -3.08 -13.53
C LYS A 58 9.13 -4.51 -14.06
N GLY A 59 9.04 -4.67 -15.38
CA GLY A 59 8.96 -5.98 -16.02
C GLY A 59 7.77 -6.79 -15.49
N SER A 60 8.02 -8.00 -14.99
CA SER A 60 6.96 -8.83 -14.40
C SER A 60 6.30 -8.17 -13.19
N VAL A 61 7.06 -7.43 -12.37
CA VAL A 61 6.54 -6.73 -11.18
C VAL A 61 5.58 -5.59 -11.55
N ALA A 62 5.66 -5.07 -12.78
CA ALA A 62 4.67 -4.11 -13.26
C ALA A 62 3.27 -4.75 -13.32
N ASN A 63 3.18 -6.06 -13.62
CA ASN A 63 1.92 -6.80 -13.59
C ASN A 63 1.39 -6.92 -12.17
N ASP A 64 2.24 -7.28 -11.20
CA ASP A 64 1.84 -7.38 -9.79
C ASP A 64 1.28 -6.05 -9.24
N VAL A 65 1.91 -4.92 -9.58
CA VAL A 65 1.42 -3.58 -9.21
C VAL A 65 0.10 -3.24 -9.91
N THR A 66 -0.09 -3.71 -11.15
CA THR A 66 -1.36 -3.54 -11.89
C THR A 66 -2.47 -4.39 -11.28
N ASP A 67 -2.16 -5.61 -10.88
CA ASP A 67 -3.04 -6.54 -10.20
C ASP A 67 -3.51 -6.02 -8.84
N GLU A 68 -2.60 -5.39 -8.09
CA GLU A 68 -2.93 -4.68 -6.86
C GLU A 68 -3.88 -3.51 -7.13
N MET A 69 -3.58 -2.68 -8.14
CA MET A 69 -4.41 -1.51 -8.48
C MET A 69 -5.86 -1.91 -8.75
N VAL A 70 -6.11 -2.91 -9.60
CA VAL A 70 -7.48 -3.31 -9.94
C VAL A 70 -8.23 -3.92 -8.75
N ARG A 71 -7.54 -4.65 -7.87
CA ARG A 71 -8.12 -5.22 -6.65
C ARG A 71 -8.43 -4.16 -5.60
N LEU A 72 -7.56 -3.16 -5.43
CA LEU A 72 -7.82 -1.99 -4.59
C LEU A 72 -9.05 -1.22 -5.09
N ASN A 73 -9.11 -0.94 -6.40
CA ASN A 73 -10.22 -0.20 -7.00
C ASN A 73 -11.57 -0.90 -6.80
N TRP A 74 -11.60 -2.23 -6.86
CA TRP A 74 -12.82 -3.01 -6.61
C TRP A 74 -13.15 -3.13 -5.11
N LEU A 75 -12.19 -3.54 -4.29
CA LEU A 75 -12.47 -3.91 -2.89
C LEU A 75 -12.74 -2.69 -2.00
N THR A 76 -12.36 -1.48 -2.44
CA THR A 76 -12.58 -0.23 -1.68
C THR A 76 -14.06 0.10 -1.50
N GLU A 77 -14.96 -0.46 -2.32
CA GLU A 77 -16.41 -0.31 -2.15
C GLU A 77 -16.94 -1.07 -0.93
N PHE A 78 -16.18 -2.07 -0.44
CA PHE A 78 -16.62 -2.98 0.62
C PHE A 78 -15.79 -2.83 1.91
N MET A 79 -14.50 -2.48 1.78
CA MET A 79 -13.52 -2.52 2.86
C MET A 79 -12.70 -1.21 2.93
N PRO A 80 -12.20 -0.85 4.13
CA PRO A 80 -11.32 0.31 4.28
C PRO A 80 -9.95 0.01 3.67
N LEU A 81 -9.62 0.66 2.56
CA LEU A 81 -8.39 0.48 1.81
C LEU A 81 -7.71 1.82 1.50
N PRO A 82 -6.42 1.81 1.11
CA PRO A 82 -5.77 2.98 0.55
C PRO A 82 -6.55 3.51 -0.66
N THR A 83 -6.80 4.82 -0.71
CA THR A 83 -7.42 5.45 -1.88
C THR A 83 -6.38 5.61 -2.98
N ILE A 84 -6.71 5.13 -4.19
CA ILE A 84 -5.88 5.34 -5.37
C ILE A 84 -5.94 6.82 -5.74
N LYS A 85 -4.78 7.51 -5.71
CA LYS A 85 -4.65 8.90 -6.15
C LYS A 85 -4.32 8.98 -7.63
N HIS A 86 -3.44 8.08 -8.09
CA HIS A 86 -2.99 8.07 -9.48
C HIS A 86 -2.43 6.69 -9.81
N PHE A 87 -2.64 6.21 -11.04
CA PHE A 87 -2.03 5.00 -11.55
C PHE A 87 -1.55 5.20 -12.99
N ILE A 88 -0.36 4.69 -13.30
CA ILE A 88 0.21 4.72 -14.65
C ILE A 88 0.73 3.34 -15.00
N ARG A 89 0.43 2.90 -16.22
CA ARG A 89 1.02 1.72 -16.83
C ARG A 89 1.69 2.09 -18.15
N THR A 90 2.95 1.69 -18.30
CA THR A 90 3.68 1.64 -19.57
C THR A 90 3.95 0.17 -19.92
N PRO A 91 4.56 -0.16 -21.08
CA PRO A 91 4.91 -1.55 -21.39
C PRO A 91 5.74 -2.22 -20.27
N ASP A 92 6.74 -1.51 -19.74
CA ASP A 92 7.73 -2.07 -18.82
C ASP A 92 7.59 -1.61 -17.36
N ASP A 93 6.80 -0.56 -17.07
CA ASP A 93 6.67 0.00 -15.73
C ASP A 93 5.20 0.14 -15.31
N ALA A 94 4.94 -0.03 -14.01
CA ALA A 94 3.69 0.36 -13.38
C ALA A 94 3.96 1.21 -12.15
N TRP A 95 3.22 2.31 -12.02
CA TRP A 95 3.31 3.25 -10.91
C TRP A 95 1.94 3.37 -10.26
N LEU A 96 1.85 3.09 -8.96
CA LEU A 96 0.62 3.15 -8.17
C LEU A 96 0.82 4.09 -6.98
N LEU A 97 0.13 5.23 -7.01
CA LEU A 97 0.12 6.21 -5.93
C LEU A 97 -1.15 6.08 -5.11
N THR A 98 -1.00 5.89 -3.80
CA THR A 98 -2.13 5.71 -2.87
C THR A 98 -1.96 6.58 -1.62
N THR A 99 -3.07 6.88 -0.94
CA THR A 99 -3.04 7.50 0.39
C THR A 99 -2.54 6.52 1.44
N ALA A 100 -1.72 6.98 2.38
CA ALA A 100 -1.39 6.19 3.56
C ALA A 100 -2.63 5.96 4.44
N ILE A 101 -2.73 4.76 5.03
CA ILE A 101 -3.63 4.51 6.15
C ILE A 101 -2.86 4.87 7.43
N PRO A 102 -3.31 5.85 8.22
CA PRO A 102 -2.61 6.23 9.44
C PRO A 102 -2.72 5.12 10.48
N GLY A 103 -1.60 4.80 11.14
CA GLY A 103 -1.57 3.83 12.22
C GLY A 103 -0.29 2.98 12.23
N LYS A 104 -0.36 1.88 12.97
CA LYS A 104 0.69 0.87 13.09
C LYS A 104 0.15 -0.47 12.57
N THR A 105 1.05 -1.32 12.08
CA THR A 105 0.67 -2.69 11.71
C THR A 105 0.20 -3.47 12.94
N ALA A 106 -0.68 -4.47 12.74
CA ALA A 106 -1.12 -5.34 13.84
C ALA A 106 0.07 -6.00 14.57
N PHE A 107 1.14 -6.33 13.84
CA PHE A 107 2.38 -6.84 14.41
C PHE A 107 3.05 -5.85 15.37
N GLN A 108 3.21 -4.58 14.96
CA GLN A 108 3.75 -3.53 15.84
C GLN A 108 2.89 -3.31 17.08
N VAL A 109 1.56 -3.35 16.93
CA VAL A 109 0.63 -3.19 18.05
C VAL A 109 0.72 -4.39 19.01
N LEU A 110 0.87 -5.61 18.49
CA LEU A 110 1.09 -6.81 19.31
C LEU A 110 2.43 -6.76 20.07
N GLU A 111 3.50 -6.25 19.45
CA GLU A 111 4.80 -6.08 20.12
C GLU A 111 4.73 -4.99 21.20
N GLU A 112 4.02 -3.89 20.94
CA GLU A 112 3.95 -2.73 21.84
C GLU A 112 2.97 -2.93 23.00
N TYR A 113 1.89 -3.70 22.79
CA TYR A 113 0.82 -3.95 23.76
C TYR A 113 0.58 -5.46 23.93
N PRO A 114 1.54 -6.20 24.51
CA PRO A 114 1.45 -7.67 24.61
C PRO A 114 0.23 -8.15 25.40
N ASP A 115 -0.22 -7.39 26.41
CA ASP A 115 -1.41 -7.71 27.21
C ASP A 115 -2.73 -7.55 26.44
N SER A 116 -2.71 -6.93 25.26
CA SER A 116 -3.88 -6.73 24.42
C SER A 116 -4.05 -7.81 23.34
N GLY A 117 -3.28 -8.89 23.39
CA GLY A 117 -3.26 -9.94 22.36
C GLY A 117 -4.64 -10.48 22.00
N GLU A 118 -5.46 -10.83 22.99
CA GLU A 118 -6.83 -11.35 22.79
C GLU A 118 -7.71 -10.31 22.06
N ASN A 119 -7.71 -9.07 22.52
CA ASN A 119 -8.48 -7.98 21.91
C ASN A 119 -8.04 -7.71 20.45
N ILE A 120 -6.74 -7.83 20.16
CA ILE A 120 -6.21 -7.66 18.81
C ILE A 120 -6.67 -8.81 17.90
N VAL A 121 -6.63 -10.05 18.38
CA VAL A 121 -7.11 -11.23 17.64
C VAL A 121 -8.61 -11.13 17.37
N ASP A 122 -9.40 -10.69 18.35
CA ASP A 122 -10.85 -10.48 18.18
C ASP A 122 -11.15 -9.44 17.09
N ALA A 123 -10.42 -8.31 17.09
CA ALA A 123 -10.56 -7.30 16.05
C ALA A 123 -10.20 -7.83 14.64
N LEU A 124 -9.13 -8.62 14.54
CA LEU A 124 -8.73 -9.27 13.28
C LEU A 124 -9.77 -10.29 12.81
N ALA A 125 -10.34 -11.07 13.72
CA ALA A 125 -11.39 -12.04 13.41
C ALA A 125 -12.66 -11.36 12.89
N VAL A 126 -13.09 -10.26 13.51
CA VAL A 126 -14.22 -9.45 13.03
C VAL A 126 -13.94 -8.87 11.65
N PHE A 127 -12.74 -8.33 11.42
CA PHE A 127 -12.34 -7.79 10.12
C PHE A 127 -12.37 -8.84 9.02
N LEU A 128 -11.83 -10.04 9.28
CA LEU A 128 -11.82 -11.14 8.32
C LEU A 128 -13.22 -11.69 8.06
N ARG A 129 -14.07 -11.79 9.08
CA ARG A 129 -15.48 -12.17 8.91
C ARG A 129 -16.23 -11.18 8.03
N ARG A 130 -15.99 -9.88 8.19
CA ARG A 130 -16.56 -8.85 7.31
C ARG A 130 -16.11 -9.03 5.86
N LEU A 131 -14.81 -9.26 5.63
CA LEU A 131 -14.29 -9.53 4.29
C LEU A 131 -14.97 -10.76 3.65
N HIS A 132 -15.08 -11.86 4.40
CA HIS A 132 -15.73 -13.08 3.94
C HIS A 132 -17.25 -12.97 3.77
N SER A 133 -17.87 -11.90 4.26
CA SER A 133 -19.31 -11.67 4.11
C SER A 133 -19.68 -10.97 2.79
N ILE A 134 -18.69 -10.53 2.01
CA ILE A 134 -18.91 -9.96 0.68
C ILE A 134 -19.47 -11.05 -0.25
N PRO A 135 -20.63 -10.84 -0.90
CA PRO A 135 -21.18 -11.82 -1.82
C PRO A 135 -20.23 -12.15 -2.96
N VAL A 136 -19.95 -13.43 -3.20
CA VAL A 136 -18.97 -13.87 -4.21
C VAL A 136 -19.35 -13.45 -5.63
N CYS A 137 -20.65 -13.27 -5.91
CA CYS A 137 -21.14 -12.75 -7.20
C CYS A 137 -20.67 -11.32 -7.51
N ASN A 138 -20.20 -10.58 -6.51
CA ASN A 138 -19.66 -9.24 -6.67
C ASN A 138 -18.15 -9.25 -6.98
N CYS A 139 -17.46 -10.38 -6.80
CA CYS A 139 -16.01 -10.48 -7.02
C CYS A 139 -15.71 -10.93 -8.46
N PRO A 140 -15.04 -10.09 -9.29
CA PRO A 140 -14.66 -10.47 -10.66
C PRO A 140 -13.33 -11.23 -10.72
N PHE A 141 -12.69 -11.49 -9.59
CA PHE A 141 -11.35 -12.09 -9.52
C PHE A 141 -11.43 -13.57 -9.14
N ASN A 142 -10.61 -14.39 -9.80
CA ASN A 142 -10.40 -15.79 -9.44
C ASN A 142 -9.01 -15.96 -8.80
N SER A 143 -8.87 -16.96 -7.94
CA SER A 143 -7.60 -17.34 -7.29
C SER A 143 -6.71 -18.25 -8.14
N ASP A 144 -7.22 -18.83 -9.22
CA ASP A 144 -6.52 -19.85 -10.01
C ASP A 144 -5.52 -19.27 -11.04
N ARG A 145 -5.02 -18.06 -10.79
CA ARG A 145 -3.97 -17.42 -11.58
C ARG A 145 -2.91 -16.83 -10.68
#